data_AF-A0A1V9YMG5-F1
#
_entry.id   AF-A0A1V9YMG5-F1
#
_cell.length_a   1.000
_cell.length_b   1.000
_cell.length_c   1.000
_cell.angle_alpha   90.00
_cell.angle_beta   90.00
_cell.angle_gamma   90.00
#
_symmetry.space_group_name_H-M   'P 1'
#
loop_
_entity.id
_entity.type
_entity.pdbx_description
1 polymer ?
#
loop_
_entity_poly.entity_id
_entity_poly.type
_entity_poly.pdbx_seq_one_letter_code
_entity_poly.pdbx_strand_id
1 'polypeptide(L)'
;MTAKKPFLSLAYFVNRSNVLKQYRLYLREIRPMAKEARDDLRKTIRAKYEEAANLTDDRAVKQAIAYGHSQLQHVRELVNSVGPAKPRVDASAKATWVDTPVVAASDDDGAMEDVRGRLGAGWPWQRK
;
A
#
# COMPACT_ATOMS: atom_id res chain seq x y z
N MET A 1 7.20 31.94 -27.31
CA MET A 1 7.35 32.00 -25.84
C MET A 1 6.82 30.70 -25.25
N THR A 2 7.67 29.87 -24.67
CA THR A 2 7.25 28.60 -24.05
C THR A 2 6.65 28.89 -22.68
N ALA A 3 5.36 28.61 -22.51
CA ALA A 3 4.67 28.76 -21.23
C ALA A 3 5.33 27.85 -20.17
N LYS A 4 5.76 28.43 -19.05
CA LYS A 4 6.27 27.66 -17.91
C LYS A 4 5.11 26.88 -17.29
N LYS A 5 5.24 25.56 -17.14
CA LYS A 5 4.22 24.74 -16.48
C LYS A 5 4.07 25.21 -15.02
N PRO A 6 2.86 25.46 -14.52
CA PRO A 6 2.67 25.82 -13.12
C PRO A 6 3.12 24.66 -12.23
N PHE A 7 3.81 24.97 -11.14
CA PHE A 7 4.14 23.98 -10.13
C PHE A 7 2.85 23.47 -9.48
N LEU A 8 2.71 22.15 -9.40
CA LEU A 8 1.59 21.51 -8.72
C LEU A 8 1.74 21.68 -7.20
N SER A 9 0.64 21.83 -6.48
CA SER A 9 0.65 21.98 -5.03
C SER A 9 1.11 20.70 -4.34
N LEU A 10 1.65 20.82 -3.11
CA LEU A 10 1.93 19.66 -2.27
C LEU A 10 0.66 18.84 -2.00
N ALA A 11 -0.47 19.52 -1.80
CA ALA A 11 -1.77 18.88 -1.59
C ALA A 11 -2.15 17.99 -2.78
N TYR A 12 -1.95 18.44 -4.01
CA TYR A 12 -2.17 17.64 -5.21
C TYR A 12 -1.32 16.35 -5.19
N PHE A 13 -0.03 16.45 -4.86
CA PHE A 13 0.87 15.29 -4.83
C PHE A 13 0.44 14.27 -3.78
N VAL A 14 0.12 14.73 -2.56
CA VAL A 14 -0.37 13.90 -1.47
C VAL A 14 -1.69 13.23 -1.85
N ASN A 15 -2.65 14.00 -2.36
CA ASN A 15 -3.95 13.51 -2.81
C ASN A 15 -3.79 12.46 -3.91
N ARG A 16 -2.95 12.70 -4.92
CA ARG A 16 -2.65 11.74 -5.99
C ARG A 16 -2.06 10.44 -5.44
N SER A 17 -1.15 10.52 -4.46
CA SER A 17 -0.59 9.32 -3.82
C SER A 17 -1.67 8.49 -3.11
N ASN A 18 -2.61 9.16 -2.43
CA ASN A 18 -3.71 8.54 -1.71
C ASN A 18 -4.71 7.87 -2.67
N VAL A 19 -5.08 8.54 -3.76
CA VAL A 19 -5.93 7.98 -4.83
C VAL A 19 -5.30 6.71 -5.41
N LEU A 20 -4.01 6.75 -5.75
CA LEU A 20 -3.31 5.58 -6.29
C LEU A 20 -3.19 4.44 -5.27
N LYS A 21 -2.98 4.76 -3.98
CA LYS A 21 -2.97 3.77 -2.91
C LYS A 21 -4.33 3.09 -2.80
N GLN A 22 -5.40 3.88 -2.76
CA GLN A 22 -6.77 3.38 -2.65
C GLN A 22 -7.15 2.51 -3.85
N TYR A 23 -6.84 2.93 -5.08
CA TYR A 23 -7.07 2.13 -6.29
C TYR A 23 -6.36 0.78 -6.21
N ARG A 24 -5.08 0.76 -5.78
CA ARG A 24 -4.33 -0.50 -5.59
C ARG A 24 -4.94 -1.38 -4.51
N LEU A 25 -5.51 -0.80 -3.45
CA LEU A 25 -6.20 -1.57 -2.42
C LEU A 25 -7.45 -2.24 -2.97
N TYR A 26 -8.31 -1.53 -3.70
CA TYR A 26 -9.47 -2.13 -4.38
C TYR A 26 -9.09 -3.36 -5.21
N LEU A 27 -8.05 -3.24 -6.04
CA LEU A 27 -7.58 -4.35 -6.88
C LEU A 27 -7.05 -5.55 -6.07
N ARG A 28 -6.49 -5.30 -4.88
CA ARG A 28 -6.05 -6.36 -3.96
C ARG A 28 -7.23 -7.03 -3.28
N GLU A 29 -8.26 -6.25 -2.91
CA GLU A 29 -9.44 -6.78 -2.22
C GLU A 29 -10.25 -7.73 -3.08
N ILE A 30 -10.39 -7.46 -4.38
CA ILE A 30 -11.12 -8.34 -5.31
C ILE A 30 -10.28 -9.52 -5.82
N ARG A 31 -9.01 -9.63 -5.44
CA ARG A 31 -8.11 -10.73 -5.87
C ARG A 31 -8.67 -12.14 -5.60
N PRO A 32 -9.28 -12.46 -4.43
CA PRO A 32 -9.73 -13.82 -4.12
C PRO A 32 -11.00 -14.24 -4.87
N MET A 33 -11.66 -13.33 -5.60
CA MET A 33 -12.85 -13.65 -6.38
C MET A 33 -12.53 -14.48 -7.63
N ALA A 34 -13.55 -15.14 -8.18
CA ALA A 34 -13.49 -15.82 -9.46
C ALA A 34 -13.01 -14.88 -10.58
N LYS A 35 -12.30 -15.42 -11.58
CA LYS A 35 -11.61 -14.63 -12.61
C LYS A 35 -12.58 -13.71 -13.37
N GLU A 36 -13.72 -14.24 -13.81
CA GLU A 36 -14.74 -13.50 -14.57
C GLU A 36 -15.28 -12.31 -13.77
N ALA A 37 -15.80 -12.57 -12.56
CA ALA A 37 -16.30 -11.52 -11.67
C ALA A 37 -15.22 -10.48 -11.31
N ARG A 38 -13.98 -10.92 -11.10
CA ARG A 38 -12.85 -10.03 -10.83
C ARG A 38 -12.54 -9.13 -12.02
N ASP A 39 -12.55 -9.65 -13.23
CA ASP A 39 -12.25 -8.87 -14.44
C ASP A 39 -13.31 -7.80 -14.70
N ASP A 40 -14.58 -8.10 -14.44
CA ASP A 40 -15.66 -7.11 -14.53
C ASP A 40 -15.57 -6.04 -13.44
N LEU A 41 -15.33 -6.44 -12.18
CA LEU A 41 -15.09 -5.48 -11.10
C LEU A 41 -13.88 -4.59 -11.37
N ARG A 42 -12.80 -5.11 -11.98
CA ARG A 42 -11.64 -4.31 -12.38
C ARG A 42 -12.01 -3.21 -13.38
N LYS A 43 -12.86 -3.52 -14.37
CA LYS A 43 -13.36 -2.52 -15.34
C LYS A 43 -14.21 -1.47 -14.63
N THR A 44 -15.13 -1.90 -13.77
CA THR A 44 -16.00 -0.97 -13.02
C THR A 44 -15.20 -0.06 -12.09
N ILE A 45 -14.22 -0.60 -11.35
CA ILE A 45 -13.32 0.19 -10.51
C ILE A 45 -12.57 1.20 -11.37
N ARG A 46 -11.97 0.77 -12.49
CA ARG A 46 -11.26 1.69 -13.39
C ARG A 46 -12.18 2.81 -13.88
N ALA A 47 -13.37 2.48 -14.38
CA ALA A 47 -14.33 3.45 -14.88
C ALA A 47 -14.70 4.49 -13.81
N LYS A 48 -14.92 4.07 -12.56
CA LYS A 48 -15.22 4.98 -11.44
C LYS A 48 -14.10 5.95 -11.13
N TYR A 49 -12.83 5.55 -11.25
CA TYR A 49 -11.70 6.46 -11.09
C TYR A 49 -11.52 7.38 -12.31
N GLU A 50 -11.87 6.91 -13.50
CA GLU A 50 -11.85 7.71 -14.74
C GLU A 50 -12.94 8.79 -14.74
N GLU A 51 -14.13 8.51 -14.21
CA GLU A 51 -15.22 9.49 -14.00
C GLU A 51 -14.74 10.72 -13.20
N ALA A 52 -13.85 10.51 -12.23
CA ALA A 52 -13.29 11.56 -11.36
C ALA A 52 -11.93 12.10 -11.84
N ALA A 53 -11.45 11.75 -13.04
CA ALA A 53 -10.11 12.10 -13.51
C ALA A 53 -9.87 13.61 -13.63
N ASN A 54 -10.93 14.37 -13.90
CA ASN A 54 -10.87 15.83 -14.09
C ASN A 54 -11.15 16.62 -12.80
N LEU A 55 -11.23 15.95 -11.65
CA LEU A 55 -11.50 16.61 -10.38
C LEU A 55 -10.26 17.37 -9.90
N THR A 56 -10.32 18.69 -9.93
CA THR A 56 -9.20 19.59 -9.59
C THR A 56 -9.33 20.25 -8.22
N ASP A 57 -10.53 20.32 -7.65
CA ASP A 57 -10.75 20.89 -6.32
C ASP A 57 -10.23 19.95 -5.22
N ASP A 58 -9.26 20.43 -4.44
CA ASP A 58 -8.64 19.68 -3.35
C ASP A 58 -9.64 19.23 -2.28
N ARG A 59 -10.71 20.00 -2.03
CA ARG A 59 -11.74 19.62 -1.04
C ARG A 59 -12.59 18.47 -1.57
N ALA A 60 -13.08 18.58 -2.80
CA ALA A 60 -13.81 17.51 -3.45
C ALA A 60 -12.98 16.23 -3.57
N VAL A 61 -11.69 16.33 -3.91
CA VAL A 61 -10.78 15.17 -3.98
C VAL A 61 -10.66 14.49 -2.61
N LYS A 62 -10.50 15.25 -1.53
CA LYS A 62 -10.44 14.69 -0.17
C LYS A 62 -11.75 13.99 0.23
N GLN A 63 -12.89 14.58 -0.10
CA GLN A 63 -14.20 13.95 0.14
C GLN A 63 -14.36 12.65 -0.66
N ALA A 64 -13.98 12.64 -1.94
CA ALA A 64 -14.01 11.45 -2.78
C ALA A 64 -13.08 10.34 -2.25
N ILE A 65 -11.88 10.71 -1.76
CA ILE A 65 -10.97 9.77 -1.11
C ILE A 65 -11.61 9.20 0.16
N ALA A 66 -12.22 10.02 1.02
CA ALA A 66 -12.86 9.55 2.24
C ALA A 66 -14.03 8.59 1.93
N TYR A 67 -14.88 8.96 0.97
CA TYR A 67 -15.96 8.12 0.46
C TYR A 67 -15.44 6.80 -0.12
N GLY A 68 -14.37 6.84 -0.90
CA GLY A 68 -13.76 5.63 -1.44
C GLY A 68 -13.20 4.70 -0.35
N HIS A 69 -12.82 5.21 0.82
CA HIS A 69 -12.35 4.38 1.93
C HIS A 69 -13.52 3.66 2.62
N SER A 70 -14.67 4.32 2.81
CA SER A 70 -15.86 3.64 3.35
C SER A 70 -16.37 2.57 2.39
N GLN A 71 -16.45 2.88 1.10
CA GLN A 71 -16.81 1.91 0.05
C GLN A 71 -15.88 0.71 0.00
N LEU A 72 -14.57 0.91 0.23
CA LEU A 72 -13.60 -0.19 0.27
C LEU A 72 -13.89 -1.17 1.41
N GLN A 73 -14.36 -0.69 2.57
CA GLN A 73 -14.75 -1.56 3.67
C GLN A 73 -15.97 -2.41 3.30
N HIS A 74 -16.97 -1.82 2.63
CA HIS A 74 -18.12 -2.58 2.14
C HIS A 74 -17.72 -3.63 1.09
N VAL A 75 -16.81 -3.30 0.18
CA VAL A 75 -16.28 -4.29 -0.78
C VAL A 75 -15.55 -5.42 -0.05
N ARG A 76 -14.79 -5.14 1.01
CA ARG A 76 -14.14 -6.17 1.82
C ARG A 76 -15.16 -7.11 2.46
N GLU A 77 -16.18 -6.55 3.09
CA GLU A 77 -17.25 -7.31 3.74
C GLU A 77 -17.97 -8.22 2.74
N LEU A 78 -18.33 -7.71 1.57
CA LEU A 78 -18.99 -8.46 0.51
C LEU A 78 -18.09 -9.55 -0.10
N VAL A 79 -16.83 -9.25 -0.36
CA VAL A 79 -15.89 -10.26 -0.88
C VAL A 79 -15.70 -11.39 0.14
N ASN A 80 -15.65 -11.05 1.44
CA ASN A 80 -15.54 -12.04 2.51
C ASN A 80 -16.81 -12.87 2.70
N SER A 81 -17.99 -12.35 2.35
CA SER A 81 -19.26 -13.10 2.46
C SER A 81 -19.49 -14.06 1.29
N VAL A 82 -18.98 -13.74 0.09
CA VAL A 82 -19.19 -14.56 -1.13
C VAL A 82 -18.04 -15.55 -1.38
N GLY A 83 -16.83 -15.29 -0.86
CA GLY A 83 -15.66 -16.14 -1.09
C GLY A 83 -15.51 -17.30 -0.09
N PRO A 84 -14.85 -18.41 -0.46
CA PRO A 84 -14.36 -19.36 0.54
C PRO A 84 -13.39 -18.60 1.44
N ALA A 85 -13.68 -18.56 2.75
CA ALA A 85 -12.90 -17.88 3.76
C ALA A 85 -11.47 -18.42 3.81
N LYS A 86 -10.59 -17.97 2.91
CA LYS A 86 -9.16 -18.12 3.11
C LYS A 86 -8.80 -17.13 4.20
N PRO A 87 -8.33 -17.58 5.38
CA PRO A 87 -7.90 -16.67 6.42
C PRO A 87 -6.83 -15.77 5.82
N ARG A 88 -7.12 -14.47 5.75
CA ARG A 88 -6.10 -13.48 5.42
C ARG A 88 -5.16 -13.50 6.61
N VAL A 89 -3.96 -14.04 6.41
CA VAL A 89 -2.88 -13.77 7.34
C VAL A 89 -2.64 -12.28 7.20
N ASP A 90 -3.09 -11.51 8.18
CA ASP A 90 -2.79 -10.09 8.25
C ASP A 90 -1.27 -9.94 8.23
N ALA A 91 -0.74 -9.61 7.06
CA ALA A 91 0.67 -9.28 6.87
C ALA A 91 1.09 -8.04 7.69
N SER A 92 0.17 -7.46 8.46
CA SER A 92 0.42 -6.42 9.46
C SER A 92 0.94 -6.97 10.78
N ALA A 93 0.84 -8.27 11.07
CA ALA A 93 1.24 -8.84 12.38
C ALA A 93 2.50 -9.73 12.33
N LYS A 94 3.10 -9.97 11.15
CA LYS A 94 4.26 -10.88 11.00
C LYS A 94 5.40 -10.36 10.11
N ALA A 95 5.41 -9.08 9.77
CA ALA A 95 6.46 -8.47 8.94
C ALA A 95 7.32 -7.44 9.72
N THR A 96 7.51 -7.64 11.02
CA THR A 96 8.60 -7.02 11.76
C THR A 96 9.77 -8.00 11.76
N TRP A 97 10.87 -7.63 11.08
CA TRP A 97 12.12 -8.39 10.98
C TRP A 97 12.87 -8.54 12.33
N VAL A 98 12.17 -8.57 13.47
CA VAL A 98 12.80 -8.46 14.80
C VAL A 98 12.32 -9.51 15.83
N ASP A 99 11.26 -10.28 15.61
CA ASP A 99 10.84 -11.28 16.59
C ASP A 99 11.23 -12.70 16.18
N THR A 100 12.52 -12.99 16.40
CA THR A 100 12.98 -14.38 16.56
C THR A 100 12.99 -14.65 18.08
N PRO A 101 12.22 -15.61 18.62
CA PRO A 101 12.28 -15.90 20.05
C PRO A 101 13.67 -16.45 20.36
N VAL A 102 14.42 -15.73 21.19
CA VAL A 102 15.69 -16.16 21.76
C VAL A 102 15.42 -17.42 22.59
N VAL A 103 15.81 -18.56 22.05
CA VAL A 103 15.81 -19.82 22.79
C VAL A 103 17.10 -19.85 23.61
N ALA A 104 16.91 -19.92 24.93
CA ALA A 104 17.84 -20.40 25.94
C ALA A 104 19.22 -19.71 26.04
N ALA A 105 19.38 -18.99 27.15
CA ALA A 105 20.67 -18.62 27.72
C ALA A 105 21.58 -19.84 27.88
N SER A 106 22.78 -19.74 27.34
CA SER A 106 23.95 -20.52 27.73
C SER A 106 25.09 -19.51 27.86
N ASP A 107 25.62 -19.41 29.07
CA ASP A 107 26.84 -18.66 29.40
C ASP A 107 28.03 -19.23 28.62
N ASP A 108 28.75 -18.39 27.88
CA ASP A 108 30.18 -18.60 27.56
C ASP A 108 30.85 -17.27 27.14
N ASP A 109 32.07 -17.08 27.62
CA ASP A 109 32.83 -15.84 27.67
C ASP A 109 33.54 -15.49 26.34
N GLY A 110 33.49 -14.22 25.95
CA GLY A 110 34.63 -13.57 25.30
C GLY A 110 34.77 -13.62 23.77
N ALA A 111 33.80 -13.08 23.02
CA ALA A 111 34.05 -12.42 21.73
C ALA A 111 32.83 -11.57 21.34
N MET A 112 32.91 -10.25 21.49
CA MET A 112 31.94 -9.31 20.90
C MET A 112 32.12 -9.29 19.37
N GLU A 113 31.73 -10.37 18.70
CA GLU A 113 31.58 -10.42 17.24
C GLU A 113 30.30 -9.68 16.84
N ASP A 114 30.49 -8.40 16.60
CA ASP A 114 29.83 -7.55 15.61
C ASP A 114 28.51 -8.05 14.98
N VAL A 115 27.42 -7.95 15.74
CA VAL A 115 26.04 -8.26 15.28
C VAL A 115 25.47 -7.16 14.36
N ARG A 116 26.22 -6.10 14.07
CA ARG A 116 25.72 -4.98 13.25
C ARG A 116 26.82 -4.46 12.32
N GLY A 117 27.16 -5.27 11.31
CA GLY A 117 27.98 -4.89 10.16
C GLY A 117 27.44 -3.66 9.40
N ARG A 118 27.60 -2.48 9.98
CA ARG A 118 27.08 -1.19 9.50
C ARG A 118 27.95 0.00 9.90
N LEU A 119 29.26 -0.15 10.04
CA LEU A 119 30.17 0.99 10.01
C LEU A 119 31.42 0.60 9.22
N GLY A 120 31.44 0.86 7.91
CA GLY A 120 32.65 0.67 7.09
C GLY A 120 32.40 0.42 5.60
N ALA A 121 31.26 -0.16 5.23
CA ALA A 121 30.87 -0.26 3.82
C ALA A 121 30.09 1.00 3.44
N GLY A 122 30.72 1.87 2.65
CA GLY A 122 30.07 3.03 2.04
C GLY A 122 28.78 2.65 1.31
N TRP A 123 27.91 3.63 1.06
CA TRP A 123 26.61 3.38 0.43
C TRP A 123 26.79 2.72 -0.96
N PRO A 124 25.88 1.84 -1.38
CA PRO A 124 26.02 1.09 -2.65
C PRO A 124 26.04 1.96 -3.92
N TRP A 125 25.71 3.26 -3.82
CA TRP A 125 25.86 4.24 -4.90
C TRP A 125 27.14 5.09 -4.80
N GLN A 126 27.92 4.95 -3.72
CA GLN A 126 29.28 5.49 -3.70
C GLN A 126 30.15 4.60 -4.57
N ARG A 127 30.21 4.94 -5.86
CA ARG A 127 31.26 4.42 -6.75
C ARG A 127 32.59 4.98 -6.24
N LYS A 128 33.56 4.09 -6.01
CA LYS A 128 34.95 4.47 -5.76
C LYS A 128 35.54 5.17 -6.98
#